data_AF-A0A318CZE9-F1
#
_entry.id   AF-A0A318CZE9-F1
#
_cell.length_a   1.000
_cell.length_b   1.000
_cell.length_c   1.000
_cell.angle_alpha   90.00
_cell.angle_beta   90.00
_cell.angle_gamma   90.00
#
_symmetry.space_group_name_H-M   'P 1'
#
loop_
_entity.id
_entity.type
_entity.pdbx_description
1 polymer ?
#
loop_
_entity_poly.entity_id
_entity_poly.type
_entity_poly.pdbx_seq_one_letter_code
_entity_poly.pdbx_strand_id
1 'polypeptide(L)'
;MLIKKIIALMGLVGIIIVFSGCFEAPSRLEANYGESVRQAKTSQILDPDAGKNLEHCEGLDGQAAAIVMDEYRKGFKKEEKKKSIISILGE
;
A
#
# COMPACT_ATOMS: atom_id res chain seq x y z
N MET A 1 2.92 8.31 59.57
CA MET A 1 2.66 8.79 58.19
C MET A 1 3.12 7.81 57.12
N LEU A 2 4.27 7.14 57.29
CA LEU A 2 4.81 6.19 56.30
C LEU A 2 3.89 4.98 56.02
N ILE A 3 3.35 4.35 57.07
CA ILE A 3 2.47 3.17 56.97
C ILE A 3 1.17 3.48 56.22
N LYS A 4 0.55 4.65 56.47
CA LYS A 4 -0.66 5.09 55.75
C LYS A 4 -0.41 5.29 54.26
N LYS A 5 0.79 5.78 53.87
CA LYS A 5 1.19 5.93 52.47
C LYS A 5 1.41 4.57 51.79
N ILE A 6 1.98 3.59 52.51
CA ILE A 6 2.19 2.23 51.99
C ILE A 6 0.85 1.52 51.75
N ILE A 7 -0.11 1.64 52.68
CA ILE A 7 -1.46 1.06 52.52
C ILE A 7 -2.19 1.71 51.34
N ALA A 8 -2.10 3.02 51.18
CA ALA A 8 -2.67 3.73 50.03
C ALA A 8 -2.03 3.31 48.70
N LEU A 9 -0.71 3.10 48.68
CA LEU A 9 0.02 2.63 47.49
C LEU A 9 -0.39 1.20 47.10
N MET A 10 -0.53 0.30 48.07
CA MET A 10 -1.01 -1.07 47.86
C MET A 10 -2.44 -1.10 47.30
N GLY A 11 -3.32 -0.24 47.81
CA GLY A 11 -4.67 -0.09 47.28
C GLY A 11 -4.68 0.40 45.83
N LEU A 12 -3.84 1.37 45.50
CA LEU A 12 -3.70 1.90 44.14
C LEU A 12 -3.17 0.83 43.16
N VAL A 13 -2.17 0.04 43.56
CA VAL A 13 -1.64 -1.06 42.76
C VAL A 13 -2.70 -2.14 42.54
N GLY A 14 -3.48 -2.47 43.57
CA GLY A 14 -4.60 -3.42 43.46
C GLY A 14 -5.65 -2.97 42.44
N ILE A 15 -5.99 -1.69 42.42
CA ILE A 15 -6.94 -1.11 41.44
C ILE A 15 -6.39 -1.24 40.02
N ILE A 16 -5.11 -0.91 39.79
CA ILE A 16 -4.49 -1.00 38.46
C ILE A 16 -4.51 -2.44 37.93
N ILE A 17 -4.26 -3.43 38.79
CA ILE A 17 -4.29 -4.85 38.40
C ILE A 17 -5.70 -5.27 37.98
N VAL A 18 -6.74 -4.88 38.73
CA VAL A 18 -8.14 -5.23 38.41
C VAL A 18 -8.61 -4.62 37.09
N PHE A 19 -8.16 -3.41 36.75
CA PHE A 19 -8.56 -2.74 35.51
C PHE A 19 -7.72 -3.15 34.28
N SER A 20 -6.62 -3.87 34.45
CA SER A 20 -5.75 -4.29 33.34
C SER A 20 -6.36 -5.34 32.40
N GLY A 21 -7.44 -6.01 32.81
CA GLY A 21 -8.16 -6.99 32.00
C GLY A 21 -9.11 -6.42 30.93
N CYS A 22 -9.35 -5.10 30.93
CA CYS A 22 -10.28 -4.47 29.98
C CYS A 22 -9.61 -4.05 28.65
N PHE A 23 -8.29 -4.25 28.53
CA PHE A 23 -7.53 -3.93 27.33
C PHE A 23 -7.09 -5.22 26.65
N GLU A 24 -7.85 -5.67 25.65
CA GLU A 24 -7.40 -6.73 24.77
C GLU A 24 -6.44 -6.12 23.74
N ALA A 25 -5.18 -6.58 23.76
CA ALA A 25 -4.21 -6.14 22.77
C ALA A 25 -4.74 -6.53 21.37
N PRO A 26 -4.64 -5.63 20.36
CA PRO A 26 -5.14 -5.94 19.03
C PRO A 26 -4.47 -7.21 18.51
N SER A 27 -5.27 -8.12 17.96
CA SER A 27 -4.73 -9.31 17.31
C SER A 27 -3.80 -8.90 16.16
N ARG A 28 -2.88 -9.78 15.75
CA ARG A 28 -2.00 -9.50 14.60
C ARG A 28 -2.79 -9.12 13.32
N LEU A 29 -3.99 -9.67 13.17
CA LEU A 29 -4.87 -9.35 12.05
C LEU A 29 -5.43 -7.93 12.18
N GLU A 30 -5.98 -7.58 13.35
CA GLU A 30 -6.55 -6.26 13.61
C GLU A 30 -5.49 -5.15 13.48
N ALA A 31 -4.29 -5.41 13.98
CA ALA A 31 -3.16 -4.47 13.92
C ALA A 31 -2.66 -4.21 12.49
N ASN A 32 -2.83 -5.17 11.56
CA ASN A 32 -2.31 -5.07 10.19
C ASN A 32 -3.43 -5.06 9.14
N TYR A 33 -4.67 -4.86 9.56
CA TYR A 33 -5.81 -4.89 8.66
C TYR A 33 -5.67 -3.82 7.57
N GLY A 34 -5.76 -4.23 6.30
CA GLY A 34 -5.63 -3.33 5.15
C GLY A 34 -4.21 -2.92 4.79
N GLU A 35 -3.18 -3.35 5.53
CA GLU A 35 -1.79 -2.98 5.25
C GLU A 35 -1.33 -3.49 3.88
N SER A 36 -1.76 -4.68 3.47
CA SER A 36 -1.47 -5.23 2.13
C SER A 36 -1.99 -4.35 1.00
N VAL A 37 -3.20 -3.81 1.14
CA VAL A 37 -3.81 -2.90 0.15
C VAL A 37 -3.08 -1.56 0.13
N ARG A 38 -2.71 -1.04 1.31
CA ARG A 38 -1.96 0.21 1.42
C ARG A 38 -0.57 0.09 0.81
N GLN A 39 0.10 -1.05 1.02
CA GLN A 39 1.37 -1.38 0.38
C GLN A 39 1.22 -1.50 -1.13
N ALA A 40 0.25 -2.28 -1.61
CA ALA A 40 -0.01 -2.44 -3.04
C ALA A 40 -0.29 -1.08 -3.72
N LYS A 41 -1.09 -0.22 -3.08
CA LYS A 41 -1.37 1.13 -3.57
C LYS A 41 -0.10 1.97 -3.64
N THR A 42 0.72 1.96 -2.59
CA THR A 42 1.98 2.73 -2.54
C THR A 42 2.94 2.27 -3.64
N SER A 43 3.03 0.97 -3.91
CA SER A 43 3.85 0.43 -4.98
C SER A 43 3.35 0.78 -6.40
N GLN A 44 2.09 1.16 -6.55
CA GLN A 44 1.50 1.56 -7.84
C GLN A 44 1.51 3.09 -8.05
N ILE A 45 1.74 3.87 -6.99
CA ILE A 45 1.83 5.32 -7.09
C ILE A 45 3.22 5.68 -7.62
N LEU A 46 3.25 6.23 -8.84
CA LEU A 46 4.50 6.68 -9.47
C LEU A 46 5.10 7.89 -8.74
N ASP A 47 4.26 8.85 -8.36
CA ASP A 47 4.65 10.05 -7.63
C ASP A 47 3.63 10.32 -6.50
N PRO A 48 4.00 10.11 -5.22
CA PRO A 48 3.12 10.36 -4.08
C PRO A 48 2.90 11.85 -3.80
N ASP A 49 3.76 12.73 -4.31
CA ASP A 49 3.73 14.16 -4.08
C ASP A 49 3.10 14.93 -5.25
N ALA A 50 2.61 14.26 -6.29
CA ALA A 50 2.03 14.87 -7.48
C ALA A 50 0.92 15.90 -7.19
N GLY A 51 0.15 15.73 -6.11
CA GLY A 51 -0.89 16.69 -5.71
C GLY A 51 -0.37 17.97 -5.04
N LYS A 52 0.92 18.03 -4.68
CA LYS A 52 1.56 19.22 -4.11
C LYS A 52 2.03 20.17 -5.20
N ASN A 53 2.41 19.65 -6.36
CA ASN A 53 2.71 20.47 -7.52
C ASN A 53 1.42 20.81 -8.26
N LEU A 54 1.06 22.09 -8.30
CA LEU A 54 -0.11 22.59 -9.03
C LEU A 54 0.26 23.11 -10.43
N GLU A 55 1.53 23.02 -10.81
CA GLU A 55 1.95 23.29 -12.18
C GLU A 55 1.20 22.38 -13.15
N HIS A 56 0.86 22.93 -14.31
CA HIS A 56 0.13 22.17 -15.31
C HIS A 56 1.01 21.04 -15.84
N CYS A 57 0.50 19.80 -15.82
CA CYS A 57 1.17 18.71 -16.53
C CYS A 57 1.16 19.04 -18.03
N GLU A 58 2.30 19.44 -18.59
CA GLU A 58 2.43 19.60 -20.03
C GLU A 58 2.22 18.24 -20.70
N GLY A 59 1.16 18.15 -21.50
CA GLY A 59 0.83 16.95 -22.24
C GLY A 59 1.79 16.71 -23.42
N LEU A 60 1.50 15.68 -24.20
CA LEU A 60 2.23 15.44 -25.44
C LEU A 60 1.80 16.47 -26.51
N ASP A 61 2.76 16.98 -27.30
CA ASP A 61 2.46 17.80 -28.47
C ASP A 61 1.44 17.11 -29.40
N GLY A 62 0.55 17.88 -30.02
CA GLY A 62 -0.54 17.33 -30.82
C GLY A 62 -0.07 16.43 -31.97
N GLN A 63 1.05 16.76 -32.63
CA GLN A 63 1.59 15.94 -33.70
C GLN A 63 2.21 14.66 -33.15
N ALA A 64 2.97 14.76 -32.06
CA ALA A 64 3.54 13.60 -31.38
C ALA A 64 2.45 12.66 -30.86
N ALA A 65 1.37 13.20 -30.29
CA ALA A 65 0.21 12.42 -29.83
C ALA A 65 -0.49 11.70 -30.99
N ALA A 66 -0.63 12.35 -32.14
CA ALA A 66 -1.20 11.71 -33.33
C ALA A 66 -0.35 10.51 -33.80
N ILE A 67 0.98 10.67 -33.84
CA ILE A 67 1.91 9.59 -34.23
C ILE A 67 1.84 8.42 -33.25
N VAL A 68 1.94 8.69 -31.94
CA VAL A 68 1.87 7.65 -30.89
C VAL A 68 0.56 6.86 -30.98
N MET A 69 -0.57 7.55 -31.16
CA MET A 69 -1.86 6.89 -31.26
C MET A 69 -2.04 6.10 -32.57
N ASP A 70 -1.44 6.54 -33.66
CA ASP A 70 -1.42 5.81 -34.92
C ASP A 70 -0.58 4.52 -34.83
N GLU A 71 0.62 4.59 -34.25
CA GLU A 71 1.47 3.43 -33.99
C GLU A 71 0.80 2.42 -33.05
N TYR A 72 0.20 2.90 -31.95
CA TYR A 72 -0.57 2.07 -31.02
C TYR A 72 -1.67 1.28 -31.76
N ARG A 73 -2.46 1.96 -32.59
CA ARG A 73 -3.52 1.33 -33.41
C ARG A 73 -2.97 0.33 -34.43
N LYS A 74 -1.83 0.63 -35.07
CA LYS A 74 -1.15 -0.28 -36.00
C LYS A 74 -0.64 -1.53 -35.28
N GLY A 75 -0.23 -1.41 -34.01
CA GLY A 75 0.18 -2.54 -33.17
C GLY A 75 -0.87 -3.64 -33.07
N PHE A 76 -2.15 -3.28 -32.93
CA PHE A 76 -3.27 -4.25 -32.89
C PHE A 76 -3.61 -4.86 -34.24
N LYS A 77 -3.20 -4.22 -35.35
CA LYS A 77 -3.39 -4.73 -36.72
C LYS A 77 -2.21 -5.56 -37.20
N LYS A 78 -1.11 -5.59 -36.45
CA LYS A 78 0.05 -6.40 -36.78
C LYS A 78 -0.36 -7.85 -36.53
N GLU A 79 -0.72 -8.55 -37.61
CA GLU A 79 -0.96 -9.98 -37.55
C GLU A 79 0.22 -10.66 -36.85
N GLU A 80 -0.10 -11.61 -35.97
CA GLU A 80 0.89 -12.40 -35.26
C GLU A 80 1.83 -13.01 -36.30
N LYS A 81 3.03 -12.44 -36.44
CA LYS A 81 4.11 -13.12 -37.17
C LYS A 81 4.23 -14.48 -36.51
N LYS A 82 3.76 -15.52 -37.21
CA LYS A 82 3.71 -16.93 -36.79
C LYS A 82 4.95 -17.23 -35.96
N LYS A 83 4.78 -17.16 -34.64
CA LYS A 83 5.86 -17.43 -33.69
C LYS A 83 6.12 -18.91 -33.83
N SER A 84 7.22 -19.29 -34.50
CA SER A 84 7.62 -20.69 -34.55
C SER A 84 7.73 -21.18 -33.11
N ILE A 85 6.88 -22.14 -32.74
CA ILE A 85 6.96 -22.79 -31.43
C ILE A 85 8.30 -23.52 -31.40
N ILE A 86 9.28 -22.95 -30.71
CA ILE A 86 10.45 -23.69 -30.25
C ILE A 86 9.97 -24.38 -28.98
N SER A 87 9.73 -25.69 -29.06
CA SER A 87 9.39 -26.49 -27.89
C SER A 87 10.60 -26.50 -26.95
N ILE A 88 10.52 -25.75 -25.85
CA ILE A 88 11.58 -25.71 -24.82
C ILE A 88 11.53 -26.97 -23.93
N LEU A 89 10.53 -27.82 -24.11
CA LEU A 89 10.45 -29.11 -23.45
C LEU A 89 10.82 -30.20 -24.47
N GLY A 90 12.11 -30.52 -24.50
CA GLY A 90 12.68 -31.69 -25.14
C GLY A 90 13.58 -32.36 -24.12
N GLU A 91 13.15 -33.57 -23.72
CA GLU A 91 13.73 -34.51 -22.73
C GLU A 91 13.55 -34.17 -21.25
#